data_AF-A0A8K0SUC7-F1
#
_entry.id   AF-A0A8K0SUC7-F1
#
_cell.length_a   1.000
_cell.length_b   1.000
_cell.length_c   1.000
_cell.angle_alpha   90.00
_cell.angle_beta   90.00
_cell.angle_gamma   90.00
#
_symmetry.space_group_name_H-M   'P 1'
#
loop_
_entity.id
_entity.type
_entity.pdbx_description
1 polymer ?
#
loop_
_entity_poly.entity_id
_entity_poly.type
_entity_poly.pdbx_seq_one_letter_code
_entity_poly.pdbx_strand_id
1 'polypeptide(L)'
;MGSPPPAPLGPPEPKYGGFSRFEIELEFVQSLANPYYLNHLASQKLLNQPAFVAYLAYLQYWSKPPYLKYLTYPGPTLRHLELLQQERFRQDIMSPDLVQRLVEEEMKASVEWHRPS
;
A
#
# COMPACT_ATOMS: atom_id res chain seq x y z
N MET A 1 -18.16 2.39 -39.51
CA MET A 1 -17.08 2.88 -38.63
C MET A 1 -17.74 3.66 -37.51
N GLY A 2 -17.87 3.07 -36.32
CA GLY A 2 -18.46 3.75 -35.16
C GLY A 2 -17.37 4.50 -34.42
N SER A 3 -17.52 5.81 -34.27
CA SER A 3 -16.63 6.64 -33.47
C SER A 3 -16.57 6.13 -32.02
N PRO A 4 -15.40 6.16 -31.35
CA PRO A 4 -15.33 5.80 -29.94
C PRO A 4 -16.22 6.75 -29.13
N PRO A 5 -16.81 6.29 -28.00
CA PRO A 5 -17.63 7.14 -27.16
C PRO A 5 -16.81 8.32 -26.66
N PRO A 6 -17.41 9.52 -26.53
CA PRO A 6 -16.71 10.69 -26.01
C PRO A 6 -16.21 10.39 -24.60
N ALA A 7 -14.94 10.73 -24.34
CA ALA A 7 -14.34 10.65 -23.02
C ALA A 7 -15.19 11.43 -22.00
N PRO A 8 -15.23 11.02 -20.72
CA PRO A 8 -16.08 11.66 -19.72
C PRO A 8 -15.76 13.16 -19.61
N LEU A 9 -16.78 14.01 -19.78
CA LEU A 9 -16.73 15.48 -19.73
C LEU A 9 -16.57 16.03 -18.30
N GLY A 10 -15.69 15.43 -17.49
CA GLY A 10 -15.31 15.98 -16.19
C GLY A 10 -14.23 17.06 -16.34
N PRO A 11 -14.07 17.98 -15.37
CA PRO A 11 -12.85 18.78 -15.30
C PRO A 11 -11.64 17.82 -15.33
N PRO A 12 -10.54 18.18 -16.02
CA PRO A 12 -9.36 17.33 -16.08
C PRO A 12 -8.91 17.03 -14.65
N GLU A 13 -8.69 15.74 -14.36
CA GLU A 13 -8.20 15.33 -13.05
C GLU A 13 -6.93 16.13 -12.72
N PRO A 14 -6.86 16.78 -11.54
CA PRO A 14 -5.67 17.50 -11.13
C PRO A 14 -4.45 16.57 -11.16
N LYS A 15 -3.44 16.94 -11.95
CA LYS A 15 -2.17 16.23 -11.98
C LYS A 15 -1.19 16.85 -11.00
N TYR A 16 -0.54 16.03 -10.19
CA TYR A 16 0.48 16.46 -9.24
C TYR A 16 1.84 15.98 -9.75
N GLY A 17 2.71 16.90 -10.14
CA GLY A 17 4.00 16.54 -10.73
C GLY A 17 3.91 15.72 -12.03
N GLY A 18 2.77 15.78 -12.73
CA GLY A 18 2.50 15.01 -13.94
C GLY A 18 1.70 13.71 -13.72
N PHE A 19 1.51 13.29 -12.48
CA PHE A 19 0.81 12.06 -12.12
C PHE A 19 -0.62 12.31 -11.65
N SER A 20 -1.52 11.39 -11.98
CA SER A 20 -2.88 11.32 -11.43
C SER A 20 -2.86 10.95 -9.95
N ARG A 21 -3.97 11.21 -9.25
CA ARG A 21 -4.11 10.77 -7.86
C ARG A 21 -4.01 9.24 -7.76
N PHE A 22 -4.57 8.54 -8.75
CA PHE A 22 -4.52 7.08 -8.82
C PHE A 22 -3.09 6.54 -8.85
N GLU A 23 -2.22 7.09 -9.71
CA GLU A 23 -0.81 6.67 -9.80
C GLU A 23 -0.06 6.91 -8.49
N ILE A 24 -0.29 8.07 -7.86
CA ILE A 24 0.33 8.41 -6.58
C ILE A 24 -0.14 7.48 -5.47
N GLU A 25 -1.44 7.19 -5.39
CA GLU A 25 -1.99 6.24 -4.43
C GLU A 25 -1.45 4.83 -4.66
N LEU A 26 -1.31 4.42 -5.92
CA LEU A 26 -0.78 3.10 -6.29
C LEU A 26 0.68 2.94 -5.87
N GLU A 27 1.54 3.91 -6.16
CA GLU A 27 2.95 3.88 -5.75
C GLU A 27 3.07 3.89 -4.23
N PHE A 28 2.28 4.74 -3.56
CA PHE A 28 2.26 4.80 -2.10
C PHE A 28 1.83 3.45 -1.50
N VAL A 29 0.74 2.85 -1.97
CA VAL A 29 0.26 1.57 -1.44
C VAL A 29 1.28 0.46 -1.68
N GLN A 30 1.89 0.39 -2.86
CA GLN A 30 2.95 -0.58 -3.12
C GLN A 30 4.19 -0.38 -2.23
N SER A 31 4.51 0.87 -1.85
CA SER A 31 5.61 1.14 -0.91
C SER A 31 5.36 0.57 0.50
N LEU A 32 4.09 0.36 0.89
CA LEU A 32 3.75 -0.26 2.18
C LEU A 32 4.13 -1.74 2.26
N ALA A 33 4.46 -2.38 1.13
CA ALA A 33 5.05 -3.71 1.13
C ALA A 33 6.42 -3.76 1.83
N ASN A 34 7.13 -2.63 1.97
CA ASN A 34 8.45 -2.60 2.59
C ASN A 34 8.36 -2.31 4.11
N PRO A 35 8.74 -3.26 5.00
CA PRO A 35 8.73 -3.06 6.45
C PRO A 35 9.56 -1.85 6.92
N TYR A 36 10.68 -1.55 6.24
CA TYR A 36 11.50 -0.39 6.58
C TYR A 36 10.78 0.93 6.30
N TYR A 37 9.92 0.98 5.28
CA TYR A 37 9.11 2.16 5.01
C TYR A 37 8.03 2.35 6.07
N LEU A 38 7.43 1.26 6.56
CA LEU A 38 6.48 1.33 7.69
C LEU A 38 7.14 1.88 8.96
N ASN A 39 8.35 1.41 9.27
CA ASN A 39 9.15 1.92 10.38
C ASN A 39 9.48 3.41 10.19
N HIS A 40 9.84 3.83 8.98
CA HIS A 40 10.04 5.24 8.68
C HIS A 40 8.77 6.07 8.96
N LEU A 41 7.60 5.64 8.48
CA LEU A 41 6.33 6.32 8.76
C LEU A 41 6.03 6.40 10.28
N ALA A 42 6.34 5.35 11.03
CA ALA A 42 6.21 5.33 12.49
C ALA A 42 7.16 6.33 13.16
N SER A 43 8.41 6.39 12.72
CA SER A 43 9.43 7.31 13.25
C SER A 43 9.05 8.78 13.05
N GLN A 44 8.35 9.09 11.95
CA GLN A 44 7.81 10.41 11.65
C GLN A 44 6.50 10.72 12.40
N LYS A 45 6.03 9.81 13.27
CA LYS A 45 4.78 9.90 14.02
C LYS A 45 3.53 10.05 13.13
N LEU A 46 3.62 9.72 11.84
CA LEU A 46 2.50 9.77 10.90
C LEU A 46 1.44 8.74 11.26
N LEU A 47 1.86 7.54 11.68
CA LEU A 47 0.97 6.45 12.09
C LEU A 47 0.14 6.76 13.36
N ASN A 48 0.46 7.84 14.08
CA ASN A 48 -0.29 8.30 15.25
C ASN A 48 -1.33 9.38 14.89
N GLN A 49 -1.30 9.91 13.66
CA GLN A 49 -2.21 10.96 13.24
C GLN A 49 -3.55 10.36 12.79
N PRO A 50 -4.69 10.74 13.39
CA PRO A 50 -6.00 10.18 13.03
C PRO A 50 -6.34 10.36 11.54
N ALA A 51 -5.96 11.50 10.95
CA ALA A 51 -6.15 11.77 9.53
C ALA A 51 -5.38 10.78 8.64
N PHE A 52 -4.14 10.42 9.03
CA PHE A 52 -3.33 9.46 8.27
C PHE A 52 -3.87 8.04 8.43
N VAL A 53 -4.31 7.65 9.62
CA VAL A 53 -4.94 6.34 9.86
C VAL A 53 -6.24 6.21 9.04
N ALA A 54 -7.07 7.26 9.00
CA ALA A 54 -8.25 7.30 8.16
C ALA A 54 -7.91 7.18 6.66
N TYR A 55 -6.80 7.77 6.23
CA TYR A 55 -6.32 7.63 4.86
C TYR A 55 -5.86 6.19 4.55
N LEU A 56 -5.14 5.53 5.46
CA LEU A 56 -4.79 4.11 5.32
C LEU A 56 -6.04 3.22 5.26
N ALA A 57 -7.07 3.52 6.06
CA ALA A 57 -8.35 2.83 6.01
C ALA A 57 -9.05 3.03 4.65
N TYR A 58 -9.03 4.26 4.11
CA TYR A 58 -9.52 4.55 2.76
C TYR A 58 -8.81 3.69 1.71
N LEU A 59 -7.47 3.60 1.77
CA LEU A 59 -6.66 2.82 0.81
C LEU A 59 -6.95 1.32 0.83
N GLN A 60 -7.71 0.77 1.79
CA GLN A 60 -8.13 -0.63 1.74
C GLN A 60 -8.97 -0.99 0.51
N TYR A 61 -9.49 -0.01 -0.24
CA TYR A 61 -10.16 -0.28 -1.51
C TYR A 61 -9.27 -1.01 -2.53
N TRP A 62 -7.94 -0.89 -2.44
CA TRP A 62 -6.98 -1.62 -3.28
C TRP A 62 -7.07 -3.14 -3.16
N SER A 63 -7.62 -3.66 -2.05
CA SER A 63 -7.88 -5.09 -1.86
C SER A 63 -9.02 -5.63 -2.73
N LYS A 64 -9.84 -4.76 -3.34
CA LYS A 64 -11.05 -5.13 -4.06
C LYS A 64 -10.84 -5.07 -5.58
N PRO A 65 -11.51 -5.93 -6.37
CA PRO A 65 -11.65 -5.71 -7.81
C PRO A 65 -12.32 -4.35 -8.10
N PRO A 66 -11.96 -3.63 -9.18
CA PRO A 66 -10.98 -3.98 -10.21
C PRO A 66 -9.54 -3.53 -9.88
N TYR A 67 -9.27 -3.03 -8.68
CA TYR A 67 -8.01 -2.36 -8.32
C TYR A 67 -6.87 -3.32 -7.99
N LEU A 68 -7.21 -4.48 -7.40
CA LEU A 68 -6.24 -5.50 -6.98
C LEU A 68 -5.22 -5.87 -8.07
N LYS A 69 -5.64 -5.91 -9.34
CA LYS A 69 -4.81 -6.30 -10.48
C LYS A 69 -3.64 -5.35 -10.77
N TYR A 70 -3.66 -4.14 -10.23
CA TYR A 70 -2.60 -3.15 -10.42
C TYR A 70 -1.46 -3.29 -9.42
N LEU A 71 -1.62 -4.07 -8.35
CA LEU A 71 -0.57 -4.29 -7.35
C LEU A 71 0.45 -5.31 -7.87
N THR A 72 1.73 -4.95 -7.84
CA THR A 72 2.82 -5.87 -8.22
C THR A 72 2.99 -7.00 -7.20
N TYR A 73 2.88 -6.67 -5.90
CA TYR A 73 3.04 -7.62 -4.79
C TYR A 73 1.85 -7.53 -3.83
N PRO A 74 0.67 -8.06 -4.21
CA PRO A 74 -0.56 -7.86 -3.46
C PRO A 74 -0.50 -8.45 -2.04
N GLY A 75 0.16 -9.60 -1.85
CA GLY A 75 0.24 -10.27 -0.54
C GLY A 75 0.85 -9.39 0.56
N PRO A 76 2.15 -9.05 0.48
CA PRO A 76 2.82 -8.19 1.46
C PRO A 76 2.14 -6.82 1.63
N THR A 77 1.80 -6.19 0.51
CA THR A 77 1.16 -4.87 0.48
C THR A 77 -0.15 -4.85 1.29
N LEU A 78 -1.05 -5.79 0.99
CA LEU A 78 -2.36 -5.82 1.63
C LEU A 78 -2.27 -6.28 3.09
N ARG A 79 -1.38 -7.25 3.39
CA ARG A 79 -1.13 -7.70 4.76
C ARG A 79 -0.68 -6.54 5.63
N HIS A 80 0.29 -5.75 5.18
CA HIS A 80 0.75 -4.58 5.94
C HIS A 80 -0.32 -3.50 6.06
N LEU A 81 -1.08 -3.22 5.01
CA LEU A 81 -2.17 -2.26 5.05
C LEU A 81 -3.26 -2.65 6.07
N GLU A 82 -3.53 -3.95 6.21
CA GLU A 82 -4.42 -4.50 7.24
C GLU A 82 -3.82 -4.38 8.65
N LEU A 83 -2.56 -4.78 8.83
CA LEU A 83 -1.85 -4.66 10.11
C LEU A 83 -1.78 -3.21 10.60
N LEU A 84 -1.59 -2.24 9.70
CA LEU A 84 -1.57 -0.82 10.02
C LEU A 84 -2.90 -0.29 10.58
N GLN A 85 -4.03 -0.99 10.41
CA GLN A 85 -5.28 -0.61 11.08
C GLN A 85 -5.24 -0.91 12.58
N GLN A 86 -4.38 -1.83 13.01
CA GLN A 86 -4.23 -2.19 14.40
C GLN A 86 -3.32 -1.18 15.09
N GLU A 87 -3.85 -0.47 16.09
CA GLU A 87 -3.10 0.54 16.83
C GLU A 87 -1.84 -0.02 17.47
N ARG A 88 -1.93 -1.23 18.01
CA ARG A 88 -0.79 -1.94 18.60
C ARG A 88 0.35 -2.11 17.60
N PHE A 89 0.04 -2.56 16.38
CA PHE A 89 1.06 -2.74 15.34
C PHE A 89 1.70 -1.41 14.96
N ARG A 90 0.94 -0.31 14.88
CA ARG A 90 1.47 1.03 14.58
C ARG A 90 2.50 1.49 15.63
N GLN A 91 2.35 1.07 16.89
CA GLN A 91 3.35 1.33 17.93
C GLN A 91 4.54 0.36 17.81
N ASP A 92 4.25 -0.93 17.65
CA ASP A 92 5.28 -1.98 17.68
C ASP A 92 6.25 -1.90 16.47
N ILE A 93 5.78 -1.44 15.30
CA ILE A 93 6.59 -1.33 14.08
C ILE A 93 7.71 -0.29 14.17
N MET A 94 7.72 0.52 15.24
CA MET A 94 8.83 1.40 15.57
C MET A 94 10.08 0.62 16.03
N SER A 95 9.91 -0.63 16.49
CA SER A 95 11.00 -1.53 16.89
C SER A 95 11.75 -2.11 15.68
N PRO A 96 13.08 -1.97 15.60
CA PRO A 96 13.90 -2.61 14.57
C PRO A 96 13.76 -4.15 14.56
N ASP A 97 13.53 -4.77 15.72
CA ASP A 97 13.38 -6.22 15.83
C ASP A 97 12.10 -6.71 15.15
N LEU A 98 11.00 -5.95 15.24
CA LEU A 98 9.78 -6.29 14.49
C LEU A 98 10.00 -6.14 12.99
N VAL A 99 10.69 -5.08 12.56
CA VAL A 99 11.02 -4.86 11.13
C VAL A 99 11.80 -6.04 10.57
N GLN A 100 12.86 -6.49 11.26
CA GLN A 100 13.65 -7.63 10.81
C GLN A 100 12.82 -8.92 10.72
N ARG A 101 11.96 -9.18 11.70
CA ARG A 101 11.06 -10.35 11.66
C ARG A 101 10.12 -10.32 10.46
N LEU A 102 9.54 -9.17 10.13
CA LEU A 102 8.67 -9.04 8.96
C LEU A 102 9.45 -9.29 7.66
N VAL A 103 10.65 -8.73 7.53
CA VAL A 103 11.52 -8.96 6.36
C VAL A 103 11.86 -10.44 6.20
N GLU A 104 12.19 -11.12 7.30
CA GLU A 104 12.46 -12.57 7.28
C GLU A 104 11.22 -13.39 6.89
N GLU A 105 10.04 -13.04 7.41
CA GLU A 105 8.78 -13.70 7.05
C GLU A 105 8.46 -13.54 5.57
N GLU A 106 8.64 -12.34 5.01
CA GLU A 106 8.42 -12.06 3.60
C GLU A 106 9.41 -12.79 2.69
N MET A 107 10.69 -12.86 3.10
CA MET A 107 11.70 -13.63 2.39
C MET A 107 11.35 -15.12 2.38
N LYS A 108 10.93 -15.69 3.51
CA LYS A 108 10.51 -17.09 3.61
C LYS A 108 9.29 -17.37 2.74
N ALA A 109 8.26 -16.54 2.83
CA ALA A 109 7.06 -16.68 2.01
C ALA A 109 7.39 -16.62 0.51
N SER A 110 8.26 -15.69 0.10
CA SER A 110 8.70 -15.58 -1.29
C SER A 110 9.46 -16.82 -1.74
N VAL A 111 10.35 -17.39 -0.92
CA VAL A 111 11.08 -18.62 -1.26
C VAL A 111 10.15 -19.83 -1.37
N GLU A 112 9.16 -19.95 -0.48
CA GLU A 112 8.19 -21.04 -0.49
C GLU A 112 7.32 -21.02 -1.76
N TRP A 113 6.92 -19.83 -2.23
CA TRP A 113 6.18 -19.65 -3.48
C TRP A 113 6.98 -20.02 -4.74
N HIS A 114 8.31 -19.90 -4.72
CA HIS A 114 9.18 -20.20 -5.87
C HIS A 114 9.72 -21.63 -5.87
N ARG A 115 9.39 -22.45 -4.86
CA ARG A 115 9.77 -23.86 -4.85
C ARG A 115 8.91 -24.63 -5.87
N PRO A 116 9.49 -25.21 -6.93
CA PRO A 116 8.73 -26.09 -7.80
C PRO A 116 8.25 -27.29 -6.98
N SER A 117 6.96 -27.64 -7.12
CA SER A 117 6.39 -28.87 -6.59
C SER A 117 7.11 -30.09 -7.15
#